data_AF-A0A4Y2GIN1-F1
#
_entry.id   AF-A0A4Y2GIN1-F1
#
_cell.length_a   1.000
_cell.length_b   1.000
_cell.length_c   1.000
_cell.angle_alpha   90.00
_cell.angle_beta   90.00
_cell.angle_gamma   90.00
#
_symmetry.space_group_name_H-M   'P 1'
#
loop_
_entity.id
_entity.type
_entity.pdbx_description
1 polymer ?
#
loop_
_entity_poly.entity_id
_entity_poly.type
_entity_poly.pdbx_seq_one_letter_code
_entity_poly.pdbx_strand_id
1 'polypeptide(L)' 'MTILNKLKNLSVSYWIHLQWIPSHVNIHGNEIADALAKAGANDASVPSAPLTYLELFSRAKSKNKTIWLIPPVHHWYQGS' A
#
# COMPACT_ATOMS: atom_id res chain seq x y z
N MET A 1 -6.83 -10.76 -20.33
CA MET A 1 -6.43 -9.34 -20.15
C MET A 1 -5.21 -9.30 -19.24
N THR A 2 -4.04 -8.88 -19.72
CA THR A 2 -2.78 -8.91 -18.94
C THR A 2 -2.67 -7.68 -18.03
N ILE A 3 -1.81 -7.75 -17.01
CA ILE A 3 -1.52 -6.59 -16.14
C ILE A 3 -0.94 -5.42 -16.95
N LEU A 4 -0.14 -5.72 -17.97
CA LEU A 4 0.41 -4.74 -18.90
C LEU A 4 -0.68 -3.98 -19.66
N ASN A 5 -1.73 -4.66 -20.12
CA ASN A 5 -2.84 -4.00 -20.80
C ASN A 5 -3.60 -3.06 -19.87
N LYS A 6 -3.75 -3.43 -18.59
CA LYS A 6 -4.38 -2.56 -17.58
C LYS A 6 -3.54 -1.30 -17.32
N LEU A 7 -2.23 -1.46 -17.13
CA LEU A 7 -1.32 -0.33 -16.90
C LEU A 7 -1.28 0.63 -18.11
N LYS A 8 -1.27 0.09 -19.33
CA LYS A 8 -1.36 0.91 -20.56
C LYS A 8 -2.65 1.71 -20.60
N ASN A 9 -3.80 1.08 -20.33
CA ASN A 9 -5.08 1.79 -20.33
C ASN A 9 -5.14 2.89 -19.27
N LEU A 10 -4.61 2.64 -18.06
CA LEU A 10 -4.55 3.65 -17.00
C LEU A 10 -3.65 4.83 -17.39
N SER A 11 -2.50 4.56 -18.01
CA SER A 11 -1.60 5.61 -18.51
C SER A 11 -2.30 6.52 -19.52
N VAL A 12 -3.07 5.95 -20.45
CA VAL A 12 -3.83 6.71 -21.45
C VAL A 12 -5.00 7.48 -20.82
N SER A 13 -5.76 6.85 -19.93
CA SER A 13 -6.94 7.49 -19.31
C SER A 13 -6.60 8.66 -18.39
N TYR A 14 -5.49 8.58 -17.67
CA TYR A 14 -5.10 9.55 -16.65
C TYR A 14 -3.88 10.40 -17.03
N TRP A 15 -3.39 10.27 -18.27
CA TRP A 15 -2.18 10.94 -18.76
C TRP A 15 -0.98 10.74 -17.82
N ILE A 16 -0.80 9.51 -17.36
CA ILE A 16 0.29 9.14 -16.46
C ILE A 16 1.49 8.70 -17.32
N HIS A 17 2.64 9.33 -17.11
CA HIS A 17 3.90 8.90 -17.69
C HIS A 17 4.60 7.90 -16.76
N LEU A 18 4.89 6.70 -17.28
CA LEU A 18 5.63 5.68 -16.54
C LEU A 18 7.12 5.83 -16.82
N GLN A 19 7.92 5.95 -15.75
CA GLN A 19 9.36 6.09 -15.83
C GLN A 19 10.05 4.99 -15.03
N TRP A 20 11.04 4.33 -15.66
CA TRP A 20 11.92 3.41 -14.95
C TRP A 20 13.02 4.20 -14.25
N ILE A 21 13.27 3.84 -12.99
CA ILE A 21 14.27 4.48 -12.15
C ILE A 21 15.25 3.41 -11.67
N PRO A 22 16.58 3.67 -11.68
CA PRO A 22 17.56 2.77 -11.10
C PRO A 22 17.29 2.51 -9.61
N SER A 23 17.65 1.33 -9.11
CA SER A 23 17.51 1.02 -7.69
C SER A 23 18.44 1.88 -6.83
N HIS A 24 18.04 2.17 -5.59
CA HIS A 24 18.84 2.84 -4.55
C HIS A 24 19.36 4.25 -4.89
N VAL A 25 18.59 5.02 -5.67
CA VAL A 25 18.90 6.43 -5.98
C VAL A 25 18.44 7.43 -4.91
N ASN A 26 18.11 6.96 -3.70
CA ASN A 26 17.68 7.78 -2.56
C ASN A 26 16.47 8.71 -2.86
N ILE A 27 15.57 8.28 -3.75
CA ILE A 27 14.31 8.98 -4.00
C ILE A 27 13.35 8.63 -2.88
N HIS A 28 13.11 9.59 -2.00
CA HIS A 28 12.32 9.42 -0.77
C HIS A 28 10.98 8.71 -0.98
N GLY A 29 10.21 9.08 -2.01
CA GLY A 29 8.92 8.45 -2.31
C GLY A 29 9.04 6.97 -2.67
N ASN A 30 10.10 6.58 -3.38
CA ASN A 30 10.35 5.19 -3.75
C ASN A 30 10.80 4.36 -2.54
N GLU A 31 11.61 4.95 -1.66
CA GLU A 31 12.06 4.29 -0.43
C GLU A 31 10.91 4.02 0.52
N ILE A 32 9.99 4.98 0.67
CA ILE A 32 8.76 4.79 1.44
C ILE A 32 7.91 3.68 0.80
N ALA A 33 7.72 3.70 -0.52
CA ALA A 33 6.93 2.67 -1.21
C ALA A 33 7.55 1.26 -1.05
N ASP A 34 8.87 1.13 -1.13
CA ASP A 34 9.61 -0.11 -0.91
C ASP A 34 9.49 -0.59 0.55
N ALA A 35 9.66 0.30 1.53
CA ALA A 35 9.47 -0.02 2.94
C ALA A 35 8.04 -0.49 3.25
N LEU A 36 7.03 0.17 2.68
CA LEU A 36 5.63 -0.23 2.79
C LEU A 36 5.35 -1.58 2.13
N ALA A 37 5.92 -1.83 0.95
CA ALA A 37 5.79 -3.12 0.28
C ALA A 37 6.42 -4.26 1.10
N LYS A 38 7.60 -4.05 1.69
CA LYS A 38 8.26 -4.99 2.60
C LYS A 38 7.42 -5.26 3.85
N ALA A 39 6.90 -4.20 4.47
CA ALA A 39 6.01 -4.34 5.63
C ALA A 39 4.74 -5.12 5.28
N GLY A 40 4.11 -4.84 4.13
CA GLY A 40 2.93 -5.55 3.65
C GLY A 40 3.18 -7.02 3.30
N ALA A 41 4.37 -7.35 2.79
CA ALA A 41 4.79 -8.73 2.54
C ALA A 41 4.97 -9.52 3.85
N ASN A 42 5.54 -8.87 4.87
CA ASN A 42 5.74 -9.48 6.19
C ASN A 42 4.43 -9.61 7.00
N ASP A 43 3.48 -8.70 6.79
CA ASP A 43 2.19 -8.65 7.49
C ASP A 43 1.11 -9.53 6.82
N ALA A 44 1.44 -10.11 5.66
CA ALA A 44 0.72 -11.22 5.08
C ALA A 44 1.14 -12.51 5.78
N SER A 45 0.40 -12.91 6.82
CA SER A 45 0.31 -14.34 7.16
C SER A 45 -0.02 -15.06 5.85
N VAL A 46 0.93 -15.81 5.28
CA VAL A 46 0.74 -16.53 4.01
C VAL A 46 -0.53 -17.34 4.16
N PRO A 47 -1.62 -16.98 3.46
CA PRO A 47 -2.83 -17.76 3.56
C PRO A 47 -2.51 -19.13 2.96
N SER A 48 -2.85 -20.20 3.68
CA SER A 48 -2.64 -21.59 3.26
C SER A 48 -3.15 -21.88 1.83
N ALA A 49 -4.10 -21.08 1.36
CA ALA A 49 -4.57 -21.04 -0.02
C ALA A 49 -4.41 -19.62 -0.62
N PRO A 50 -4.22 -19.49 -1.95
CA PRO A 50 -4.18 -18.20 -2.63
C PRO A 50 -5.51 -17.44 -2.41
N LEU A 51 -5.46 -16.30 -1.73
CA LEU A 51 -6.62 -15.43 -1.59
C LEU A 51 -6.89 -14.69 -2.90
N THR A 52 -8.16 -14.50 -3.21
CA THR A 52 -8.60 -13.63 -4.30
C THR A 52 -8.34 -12.16 -3.97
N TYR A 53 -8.23 -11.31 -4.99
CA TYR A 53 -8.03 -9.86 -4.83
C TYR A 53 -9.08 -9.22 -3.89
N LEU A 54 -10.34 -9.67 -3.99
CA LEU A 54 -11.43 -9.12 -3.19
C LEU A 54 -11.29 -9.44 -1.69
N GLU A 55 -10.81 -10.64 -1.37
CA GLU A 55 -10.54 -11.06 0.01
C GLU A 55 -9.38 -10.26 0.60
N LEU A 56 -8.30 -10.07 -0.16
CA LEU A 56 -7.16 -9.23 0.24
C LEU A 56 -7.60 -7.77 0.48
N PHE A 57 -8.36 -7.19 -0.45
CA PHE A 57 -8.89 -5.83 -0.32
C PHE A 57 -9.79 -5.69 0.91
N SER A 58 -10.67 -6.67 1.15
CA SER A 58 -11.57 -6.67 2.31
C SER A 58 -10.81 -6.75 3.63
N ARG A 59 -9.76 -7.59 3.69
CA ARG A 59 -8.89 -7.71 4.87
C ARG A 59 -8.13 -6.41 5.15
N ALA A 60 -7.55 -5.80 4.13
CA ALA A 60 -6.84 -4.52 4.27
C ALA A 60 -7.80 -3.39 4.73
N LYS A 61 -9.01 -3.33 4.14
CA LYS A 61 -10.03 -2.35 4.54
C LYS A 61 -10.50 -2.55 5.98
N SER A 62 -10.64 -3.81 6.41
CA SER A 62 -10.98 -4.15 7.80
C SER A 62 -9.88 -3.71 8.77
N LYS A 63 -8.61 -4.04 8.49
CA LYS A 63 -7.45 -3.59 9.27
C LYS A 63 -7.42 -2.06 9.42
N ASN A 64 -7.62 -1.33 8.32
CA ASN A 64 -7.66 0.13 8.35
C ASN A 64 -8.79 0.65 9.23
N LYS A 65 -10.01 0.09 9.13
CA LYS A 65 -11.12 0.47 10.02
C LYS A 65 -10.78 0.28 11.50
N THR A 66 -10.09 -0.81 11.86
CA THR A 66 -9.66 -1.03 13.24
C THR A 66 -8.65 0.04 13.69
N ILE A 67 -7.70 0.42 12.84
CA ILE A 67 -6.75 1.50 13.13
C ILE A 67 -7.48 2.83 13.35
N TRP A 68 -8.49 3.15 12.54
CA TRP A 68 -9.30 4.37 12.70
C TRP A 68 -10.14 4.40 13.99
N LEU A 69 -10.43 3.25 14.59
CA LEU A 69 -11.15 3.17 15.87
C LEU A 69 -10.26 3.44 17.09
N ILE A 70 -8.93 3.45 16.90
CA ILE A 70 -8.00 3.80 17.97
C ILE A 70 -7.95 5.33 18.04
N PRO A 71 -8.43 5.96 19.13
CA PRO A 71 -8.33 7.40 19.29
C PRO A 71 -6.85 7.78 19.26
N PRO A 72 -6.45 8.85 18.55
CA PRO A 72 -5.09 9.34 18.65
C PRO A 72 -4.80 9.66 20.11
N VAL A 73 -3.72 9.11 20.66
CA VAL A 73 -3.24 9.51 21.99
C VAL A 73 -2.69 10.93 21.84
N HIS A 74 -3.54 11.91 22.15
CA HIS A 74 -3.15 13.31 22.15
C HIS A 74 -2.40 13.62 23.46
N HIS A 75 -1.07 13.61 23.42
CA HIS A 75 -0.21 13.99 24.55
C HIS A 75 -0.43 15.44 25.05
N TRP A 76 -1.21 16.24 24.31
CA TRP A 76 -1.41 17.67 24.55
C TRP A 76 -2.37 17.97 25.72
N TYR A 77 -3.08 16.96 26.24
CA TYR A 77 -3.98 17.09 27.40
C TYR A 77 -3.39 16.60 28.72
N GLN A 78 -2.12 16.15 28.76
CA GLN A 78 -1.43 16.00 30.04
C GLN A 78 -1.02 17.40 30.51
N GLY A 79 -1.95 18.04 31.22
CA GLY A 79 -1.72 19.27 31.95
C GLY A 79 -0.52 19.12 32.89
N SER A 80 0.27 20.19 32.90
CA SER A 80 1.25 20.56 33.94
C SER A 80 0.79 20.27 35.36
#